data_AF-A0A7X6ZZL1-F1
#
_entry.id   AF-A0A7X6ZZL1-F1
#
_cell.length_a   1.000
_cell.length_b   1.000
_cell.length_c   1.000
_cell.angle_alpha   90.00
_cell.angle_beta   90.00
_cell.angle_gamma   90.00
#
_symmetry.space_group_name_H-M   'P 1'
#
loop_
_entity.id
_entity.type
_entity.pdbx_description
1 polymer ?
#
loop_
_entity_poly.entity_id
_entity_poly.type
_entity_poly.pdbx_seq_one_letter_code
_entity_poly.pdbx_strand_id
1 'polypeptide(L)'
;MIKKILVKLDLRVSNKEEFFIAASNLAKESGLVVDAGMFHQSLMTREEEISTGIGKRIAFPHANGVFVLEPFLSFIRLKKAIDFNAIDNQPVDLFFVIGTPINQEQTHLKILSRIARELSFTDLKEKLIQAKTKLEAIDLVNRIFYPYVLIVTEDEKLIAEAIKLYDNSANLKIFKNEDDISLNDIYTADLKLSTELITELTGFSDQLKPNELLWMIKSITD
;
A
#
# COMPACT_ATOMS: atom_id res chain seq x y z
N MET A 1 -8.84 -4.85 -6.93
CA MET A 1 -8.29 -4.03 -5.82
C MET A 1 -8.06 -4.97 -4.63
N ILE A 2 -6.94 -4.85 -3.91
CA ILE A 2 -6.72 -5.67 -2.70
C ILE A 2 -7.70 -5.21 -1.63
N LYS A 3 -8.54 -6.14 -1.15
CA LYS A 3 -9.51 -5.84 -0.09
C LYS A 3 -9.00 -6.24 1.30
N LYS A 4 -8.00 -7.11 1.37
CA LYS A 4 -7.48 -7.67 2.63
C LYS A 4 -5.98 -7.51 2.72
N ILE A 5 -5.56 -6.81 3.78
CA ILE A 5 -4.17 -6.63 4.16
C ILE A 5 -3.93 -7.44 5.44
N LEU A 6 -3.01 -8.38 5.38
CA LEU A 6 -2.50 -9.07 6.56
C LEU A 6 -1.23 -8.36 7.04
N VAL A 7 -1.08 -8.26 8.35
CA VAL A 7 0.13 -7.70 8.96
C VAL A 7 0.71 -8.64 10.00
N LYS A 8 2.00 -8.97 9.81
CA LYS A 8 2.82 -9.66 10.80
C LYS A 8 4.07 -8.84 11.08
N LEU A 9 4.18 -8.35 12.31
CA LEU A 9 5.38 -7.65 12.76
C LEU A 9 6.31 -8.58 13.52
N ASP A 10 7.60 -8.29 13.42
CA ASP A 10 8.67 -8.91 14.19
C ASP A 10 8.69 -10.45 14.07
N LEU A 11 8.37 -10.97 12.88
CA LEU A 11 8.43 -12.40 12.58
C LEU A 11 9.87 -12.91 12.76
N ARG A 12 10.03 -14.04 13.43
CA ARG A 12 11.33 -14.68 13.66
C ARG A 12 11.46 -15.87 12.72
N VAL A 13 12.38 -15.75 11.77
CA VAL A 13 12.81 -16.78 10.83
C VAL A 13 14.29 -16.57 10.57
N SER A 14 15.00 -17.63 10.17
CA SER A 14 16.45 -17.63 10.05
C SER A 14 16.93 -17.60 8.60
N ASN A 15 16.06 -17.98 7.66
CA ASN A 15 16.38 -18.13 6.24
C ASN A 15 15.13 -17.98 5.36
N LYS A 16 15.36 -18.00 4.04
CA LYS A 16 14.34 -17.85 3.00
C LYS A 16 13.24 -18.93 3.06
N GLU A 17 13.60 -20.19 3.28
CA GLU A 17 12.65 -21.30 3.38
C GLU A 17 11.70 -21.13 4.58
N GLU A 18 12.25 -20.87 5.76
CA GLU A 18 11.45 -20.60 6.97
C GLU A 18 10.51 -19.40 6.78
N PHE A 19 10.96 -18.36 6.08
CA PHE A 19 10.12 -17.23 5.72
C PHE A 19 8.91 -17.66 4.87
N PHE A 20 9.13 -18.43 3.81
CA PHE A 20 8.06 -18.86 2.93
C PHE A 20 7.06 -19.76 3.63
N ILE A 21 7.53 -20.71 4.44
CA ILE A 21 6.65 -21.57 5.26
C ILE A 21 5.79 -20.71 6.19
N ALA A 22 6.39 -19.74 6.88
CA ALA A 22 5.68 -18.86 7.81
C ALA A 22 4.66 -17.95 7.10
N ALA A 23 5.01 -17.40 5.92
CA ALA A 23 4.12 -16.57 5.12
C ALA A 23 2.91 -17.37 4.61
N SER A 24 3.13 -18.62 4.18
CA SER A 24 2.06 -19.50 3.71
C SER A 24 1.11 -19.92 4.82
N ASN A 25 1.65 -20.24 6.00
CA ASN A 25 0.82 -20.55 7.18
C ASN A 25 -0.01 -19.34 7.60
N LEU A 26 0.57 -18.13 7.60
CA LEU A 26 -0.17 -16.90 7.88
C LEU A 26 -1.37 -16.70 6.94
N ALA A 27 -1.18 -16.93 5.64
CA ALA A 27 -2.25 -16.80 4.64
C ALA A 27 -3.33 -17.90 4.77
N LYS A 28 -2.94 -19.10 5.19
CA LYS A 28 -3.87 -20.20 5.47
C LYS A 28 -4.69 -19.94 6.74
N GLU A 29 -4.04 -19.50 7.81
CA GLU A 29 -4.69 -19.15 9.08
C GLU A 29 -5.68 -18.01 8.93
N SER A 30 -5.43 -17.07 8.02
CA SER A 30 -6.37 -15.99 7.72
C SER A 30 -7.55 -16.40 6.83
N GLY A 31 -7.61 -17.66 6.39
CA GLY A 31 -8.64 -18.18 5.49
C GLY A 31 -8.57 -17.62 4.06
N LEU A 32 -7.42 -17.10 3.63
CA LEU A 32 -7.22 -16.57 2.27
C LEU A 32 -6.66 -17.60 1.31
N VAL A 33 -5.96 -18.59 1.87
CA VAL A 33 -5.39 -19.72 1.15
C VAL A 33 -5.99 -21.00 1.69
N VAL A 34 -6.38 -21.93 0.80
CA VAL A 34 -6.91 -23.24 1.21
C VAL A 34 -5.84 -24.30 1.41
N ASP A 35 -4.64 -24.11 0.87
CA ASP A 35 -3.52 -25.04 1.03
C ASP A 35 -2.19 -24.27 1.16
N ALA A 36 -1.61 -24.30 2.37
CA ALA A 36 -0.35 -23.62 2.65
C ALA A 36 0.84 -24.24 1.91
N GLY A 37 0.82 -25.56 1.68
CA GLY A 37 1.89 -26.27 0.98
C GLY A 37 1.94 -25.90 -0.50
N MET A 38 0.78 -25.84 -1.16
CA MET A 38 0.72 -25.39 -2.55
C MET A 38 1.11 -23.92 -2.71
N PHE A 39 0.66 -23.04 -1.79
CA PHE A 39 1.05 -21.63 -1.81
C PHE A 39 2.56 -21.45 -1.56
N HIS A 40 3.13 -22.20 -0.62
CA HIS A 40 4.57 -22.26 -0.35
C HIS A 40 5.36 -22.66 -1.59
N GLN A 41 5.00 -23.79 -2.20
CA GLN A 41 5.67 -24.28 -3.39
C GLN A 41 5.60 -23.27 -4.53
N SER A 42 4.44 -22.64 -4.74
CA SER A 42 4.29 -21.61 -5.78
C SER A 42 5.16 -20.37 -5.52
N LEU A 43 5.27 -19.91 -4.27
CA LEU A 43 6.17 -18.81 -3.91
C LEU A 43 7.64 -19.17 -4.17
N MET A 44 8.05 -20.37 -3.77
CA MET A 44 9.41 -20.88 -3.98
C MET A 44 9.75 -21.01 -5.46
N THR A 45 8.87 -21.64 -6.25
CA THR A 45 9.06 -21.77 -7.70
C THR A 45 9.22 -20.39 -8.35
N ARG A 46 8.42 -19.39 -7.94
CA ARG A 46 8.58 -18.03 -8.45
C ARG A 46 9.91 -17.41 -8.04
N GLU A 47 10.33 -17.58 -6.78
CA GLU A 47 11.57 -17.03 -6.26
C GLU A 47 12.82 -17.64 -6.91
N GLU A 48 12.75 -18.90 -7.34
CA GLU A 48 13.82 -19.63 -8.03
C GLU A 48 14.09 -19.12 -9.45
N GLU A 49 13.10 -18.56 -10.14
CA GLU A 49 13.30 -17.97 -11.48
C GLU A 49 14.27 -16.78 -11.40
N ILE A 50 13.94 -15.82 -10.55
CA ILE A 50 14.72 -14.63 -10.22
C ILE A 50 14.26 -14.18 -8.83
N SER A 51 15.19 -13.83 -7.96
CA SER A 51 14.85 -13.34 -6.63
C SER A 51 13.86 -12.16 -6.69
N THR A 52 12.87 -12.20 -5.81
CA THR A 52 11.92 -11.11 -5.61
C THR A 52 12.43 -10.04 -4.64
N GLY A 53 13.67 -10.18 -4.15
CA GLY A 53 14.39 -9.15 -3.38
C GLY A 53 14.85 -8.01 -4.29
N ILE A 54 14.18 -6.87 -4.19
CA ILE A 54 14.45 -5.70 -5.05
C ILE A 54 15.49 -4.73 -4.46
N GLY A 55 16.09 -5.10 -3.33
CA GLY A 55 17.04 -4.29 -2.59
C GLY A 55 16.38 -3.33 -1.61
N LYS A 56 17.21 -2.50 -0.95
CA LYS A 56 16.80 -1.58 0.12
C LYS A 56 16.01 -2.27 1.24
N ARG A 57 16.38 -3.53 1.55
CA ARG A 57 15.75 -4.41 2.55
C ARG A 57 14.34 -4.90 2.22
N ILE A 58 13.89 -4.75 0.96
CA ILE A 58 12.53 -5.07 0.52
C ILE A 58 12.50 -6.27 -0.42
N ALA A 59 11.51 -7.15 -0.25
CA ALA A 59 11.15 -8.18 -1.21
C ALA A 59 9.64 -8.23 -1.48
N PHE A 60 9.30 -8.72 -2.67
CA PHE A 60 7.94 -8.84 -3.18
C PHE A 60 7.56 -10.26 -3.60
N PRO A 61 7.57 -11.25 -2.69
CA PRO A 61 7.21 -12.60 -3.09
C PRO A 61 5.74 -12.68 -3.49
N HIS A 62 5.44 -13.40 -4.55
CA HIS A 62 4.08 -13.46 -5.08
C HIS A 62 3.78 -14.83 -5.68
N ALA A 63 2.53 -15.27 -5.52
CA ALA A 63 2.06 -16.55 -6.01
C ALA A 63 0.64 -16.43 -6.54
N ASN A 64 0.38 -17.13 -7.64
CA ASN A 64 -0.92 -17.21 -8.27
C ASN A 64 -1.39 -18.66 -8.28
N GLY A 65 -2.65 -18.93 -7.93
CA GLY A 65 -3.14 -20.30 -7.96
C GLY A 65 -4.57 -20.50 -7.48
N VAL A 66 -5.12 -21.68 -7.79
CA VAL A 66 -6.47 -22.10 -7.34
C VAL A 66 -6.57 -22.22 -5.81
N PHE A 67 -5.43 -22.31 -5.13
CA PHE A 67 -5.34 -22.35 -3.67
C PHE A 67 -5.57 -20.97 -3.02
N VAL A 68 -5.59 -19.88 -3.80
CA VAL A 68 -5.90 -18.53 -3.31
C VAL A 68 -7.39 -18.24 -3.56
N LEU A 69 -8.12 -17.91 -2.49
CA LEU A 69 -9.56 -17.64 -2.58
C LEU A 69 -9.88 -16.23 -3.06
N GLU A 70 -9.10 -15.25 -2.61
CA GLU A 70 -9.29 -13.83 -2.94
C GLU A 70 -7.92 -13.14 -3.05
N PRO A 71 -7.76 -12.10 -3.89
CA PRO A 71 -6.52 -11.33 -3.94
C PRO A 71 -6.19 -10.67 -2.60
N PHE A 72 -4.95 -10.83 -2.14
CA PHE A 72 -4.51 -10.27 -0.87
C PHE A 72 -3.06 -9.76 -0.89
N LEU A 73 -2.74 -8.92 0.10
CA LEU A 73 -1.37 -8.52 0.43
C LEU A 73 -1.09 -8.87 1.88
N SER A 74 0.07 -9.47 2.15
CA SER A 74 0.61 -9.59 3.49
C SER A 74 1.85 -8.72 3.63
N PHE A 75 1.79 -7.72 4.49
CA PHE A 75 2.98 -7.02 4.95
C PHE A 75 3.59 -7.77 6.14
N ILE A 76 4.82 -8.23 5.96
CA ILE A 76 5.56 -8.99 6.97
C ILE A 76 6.86 -8.26 7.24
N ARG A 77 7.07 -7.85 8.50
CA ARG A 77 8.36 -7.34 8.98
C ARG A 77 9.07 -8.41 9.81
N LEU A 78 10.33 -8.69 9.48
CA LEU A 78 11.15 -9.61 10.27
C LEU A 78 11.77 -8.93 11.49
N LYS A 79 12.01 -9.71 12.54
CA LYS A 79 12.78 -9.23 13.70
C LYS A 79 14.26 -9.03 13.38
N LYS A 80 14.80 -9.86 12.49
CA LYS A 80 16.17 -9.82 11.99
C LYS A 80 16.12 -10.04 10.48
N ALA A 81 16.84 -9.22 9.73
CA ALA A 81 16.96 -9.38 8.29
C ALA A 81 17.67 -10.69 7.94
N ILE A 82 17.21 -11.33 6.86
CA ILE A 82 17.76 -12.59 6.35
C ILE A 82 18.41 -12.35 4.99
N ASP A 83 19.38 -13.19 4.65
CA ASP A 83 19.85 -13.26 3.27
C ASP A 83 18.70 -13.76 2.39
N PHE A 84 18.40 -12.99 1.35
CA PHE A 84 17.31 -13.26 0.43
C PHE A 84 17.77 -13.19 -1.04
N ASN A 85 19.08 -13.09 -1.30
CA ASN A 85 19.63 -12.88 -2.65
C ASN A 85 19.04 -11.63 -3.35
N ALA A 86 18.85 -10.54 -2.59
CA ALA A 86 18.35 -9.30 -3.16
C ALA A 86 19.33 -8.71 -4.19
N ILE A 87 18.82 -7.92 -5.15
CA ILE A 87 19.61 -7.36 -6.26
C ILE A 87 20.82 -6.50 -5.82
N ASP A 88 20.76 -5.91 -4.63
CA ASP A 88 21.83 -5.09 -4.03
C ASP A 88 22.70 -5.88 -3.03
N ASN A 89 22.50 -7.19 -2.93
CA ASN A 89 23.12 -8.11 -1.97
C ASN A 89 22.92 -7.71 -0.49
N GLN A 90 21.93 -6.87 -0.19
CA GLN A 90 21.60 -6.53 1.19
C GLN A 90 20.55 -7.51 1.75
N PRO A 91 20.60 -7.80 3.07
CA PRO A 91 19.60 -8.64 3.70
C PRO A 91 18.23 -7.95 3.72
N VAL A 92 17.16 -8.75 3.72
CA VAL A 92 15.77 -8.30 3.61
C VAL A 92 15.04 -8.53 4.93
N ASP A 93 14.25 -7.54 5.36
CA ASP A 93 13.33 -7.66 6.49
C ASP A 93 11.95 -7.03 6.28
N LEU A 94 11.69 -6.42 5.14
CA LEU A 94 10.35 -5.96 4.75
C LEU A 94 9.86 -6.80 3.57
N PHE A 95 8.75 -7.50 3.77
CA PHE A 95 8.17 -8.36 2.77
C PHE A 95 6.72 -7.95 2.48
N PHE A 96 6.40 -7.90 1.20
CA PHE A 96 5.06 -7.63 0.69
C PHE A 96 4.63 -8.84 -0.13
N VAL A 97 4.03 -9.82 0.54
CA VAL A 97 3.63 -11.10 -0.07
C VAL A 97 2.26 -10.96 -0.73
N ILE A 98 2.17 -11.27 -2.03
CA ILE A 98 0.91 -11.15 -2.78
C ILE A 98 0.41 -12.53 -3.18
N GLY A 99 -0.84 -12.82 -2.85
CA GLY A 99 -1.55 -13.98 -3.39
C GLY A 99 -2.67 -13.55 -4.31
N THR A 100 -2.77 -14.13 -5.51
CA THR A 100 -3.93 -13.92 -6.39
C THR A 100 -4.52 -15.22 -6.94
N PRO A 101 -5.85 -15.30 -7.15
CA PRO A 101 -6.44 -16.41 -7.89
C PRO A 101 -6.00 -16.39 -9.37
N ILE A 102 -6.00 -17.54 -10.05
CA ILE A 102 -5.53 -17.70 -11.45
C ILE A 102 -6.17 -16.70 -12.42
N ASN A 103 -7.43 -16.33 -12.21
CA ASN A 103 -8.17 -15.42 -13.11
C ASN A 103 -7.86 -13.93 -12.90
N GLN A 104 -6.97 -13.57 -11.97
CA GLN A 104 -6.69 -12.17 -11.58
C GLN A 104 -5.21 -11.82 -11.63
N GLU A 105 -4.43 -12.56 -12.41
CA GLU A 105 -2.98 -12.43 -12.50
C GLU A 105 -2.51 -10.98 -12.72
N GLN A 106 -3.07 -10.22 -13.67
CA GLN A 106 -2.61 -8.83 -13.91
C GLN A 106 -2.75 -7.87 -12.70
N THR A 107 -3.47 -8.27 -11.66
CA THR A 107 -3.65 -7.48 -10.45
C THR A 107 -2.33 -7.30 -9.70
N HIS A 108 -1.47 -8.33 -9.64
CA HIS A 108 -0.24 -8.27 -8.83
C HIS A 108 0.76 -7.23 -9.38
N LEU A 109 0.96 -7.12 -10.69
CA LEU A 109 1.91 -6.15 -11.27
C LEU A 109 1.54 -4.69 -10.95
N LYS A 110 0.24 -4.36 -10.99
CA LYS A 110 -0.25 -3.02 -10.63
C LYS A 110 0.00 -2.71 -9.15
N ILE A 111 -0.24 -3.69 -8.28
CA ILE A 111 0.02 -3.60 -6.84
C ILE A 111 1.51 -3.36 -6.59
N LEU A 112 2.37 -4.21 -7.19
CA LEU A 112 3.82 -4.16 -7.03
C LEU A 112 4.39 -2.80 -7.46
N SER A 113 3.98 -2.33 -8.64
CA SER A 113 4.44 -1.05 -9.19
C SER A 113 4.08 0.10 -8.25
N ARG A 114 2.88 0.06 -7.66
CA ARG A 114 2.42 1.07 -6.70
C ARG A 114 3.23 1.01 -5.40
N ILE A 115 3.37 -0.16 -4.79
CA ILE A 115 4.14 -0.31 -3.55
C ILE A 115 5.60 0.14 -3.76
N ALA A 116 6.26 -0.33 -4.82
CA ALA A 116 7.65 0.02 -5.13
C ALA A 116 7.84 1.53 -5.32
N ARG A 117 6.87 2.20 -5.97
CA ARG A 117 6.86 3.66 -6.12
C ARG A 117 6.73 4.35 -4.76
N GLU A 118 5.70 4.03 -3.97
CA GLU A 118 5.47 4.69 -2.67
C GLU A 118 6.66 4.52 -1.72
N LEU A 119 7.28 3.34 -1.67
CA LEU A 119 8.46 3.08 -0.87
C LEU A 119 9.74 3.82 -1.36
N SER A 120 9.73 4.35 -2.57
CA SER A 120 10.85 5.10 -3.16
C SER A 120 10.73 6.61 -2.97
N PHE A 121 9.52 7.15 -2.91
CA PHE A 121 9.27 8.60 -2.91
C PHE A 121 8.84 9.17 -1.56
N THR A 122 8.62 8.32 -0.54
CA THR A 122 8.10 8.75 0.77
C THR A 122 8.92 8.19 1.93
N ASP A 123 8.68 8.71 3.13
CA ASP A 123 9.23 8.17 4.39
C ASP A 123 8.49 6.91 4.89
N LEU A 124 7.64 6.32 4.04
CA LEU A 124 6.79 5.19 4.38
C LEU A 124 7.61 3.96 4.80
N LYS A 125 8.73 3.69 4.13
CA LYS A 125 9.59 2.55 4.46
C LYS A 125 10.14 2.69 5.89
N GLU A 126 10.67 3.85 6.24
CA GLU A 126 11.17 4.16 7.58
C GLU A 126 10.06 4.05 8.64
N LYS A 127 8.85 4.55 8.33
CA LYS A 127 7.67 4.41 9.20
C LYS A 127 7.27 2.95 9.40
N LEU A 128 7.26 2.14 8.33
CA LEU A 128 6.96 0.69 8.41
C LEU A 128 8.02 -0.07 9.24
N ILE A 129 9.28 0.34 9.17
CA ILE A 129 10.36 -0.21 10.01
C ILE A 129 10.12 0.13 11.49
N GLN A 130 9.63 1.34 11.79
CA GLN A 130 9.44 1.83 13.16
C GLN A 130 8.08 1.49 13.77
N ALA A 131 7.11 1.05 12.95
CA ALA A 131 5.75 0.76 13.39
C ALA A 131 5.73 -0.17 14.61
N LYS A 132 5.06 0.23 15.68
CA LYS A 132 5.05 -0.48 16.96
C LYS A 132 3.89 -1.45 17.08
N THR A 133 2.82 -1.19 16.33
CA THR A 133 1.58 -1.98 16.41
C THR A 133 1.15 -2.46 15.03
N LYS A 134 0.38 -3.56 15.01
CA LYS A 134 -0.21 -4.08 13.77
C LYS A 134 -1.13 -3.05 13.11
N LEU A 135 -1.93 -2.33 13.90
CA LEU A 135 -2.85 -1.31 13.40
C LEU A 135 -2.11 -0.18 12.69
N GLU A 136 -1.06 0.36 13.32
CA GLU A 136 -0.22 1.39 12.70
C GLU A 136 0.37 0.94 11.37
N ALA A 137 0.87 -0.29 11.28
CA ALA A 137 1.39 -0.83 10.03
C ALA A 137 0.28 -1.07 8.98
N ILE A 138 -0.92 -1.49 9.40
CA ILE A 138 -2.09 -1.59 8.51
C ILE A 138 -2.40 -0.21 7.92
N ASP A 139 -2.45 0.84 8.73
CA ASP A 139 -2.74 2.20 8.28
C ASP A 139 -1.67 2.68 7.29
N LEU A 140 -0.39 2.46 7.58
CA LEU A 140 0.71 2.80 6.69
C LEU A 140 0.63 2.05 5.35
N VAL A 141 0.34 0.75 5.35
CA VAL A 141 0.17 -0.03 4.11
C VAL A 141 -1.08 0.42 3.35
N ASN A 142 -2.16 0.74 4.05
CA ASN A 142 -3.39 1.26 3.44
C ASN A 142 -3.14 2.56 2.68
N ARG A 143 -2.27 3.45 3.17
CA ARG A 143 -1.88 4.68 2.45
C ARG A 143 -1.31 4.41 1.06
N ILE A 144 -0.73 3.22 0.83
CA ILE A 144 -0.28 2.84 -0.52
C ILE A 144 -1.45 2.73 -1.47
N PHE A 145 -2.58 2.16 -1.02
CA PHE A 145 -3.74 1.85 -1.88
C PHE A 145 -4.84 2.91 -1.82
N TYR A 146 -4.94 3.60 -0.70
CA TYR A 146 -5.88 4.65 -0.38
C TYR A 146 -5.07 5.82 0.19
N PRO A 147 -4.35 6.58 -0.62
CA PRO A 147 -3.56 7.68 -0.11
C PRO A 147 -4.48 8.72 0.50
N TYR A 148 -3.96 9.49 1.46
CA TYR A 148 -4.75 10.58 2.01
C TYR A 148 -5.15 11.54 0.89
N VAL A 149 -6.45 11.82 0.80
CA VAL A 149 -6.99 12.81 -0.13
C VAL A 149 -7.41 14.01 0.68
N LEU A 150 -7.03 15.19 0.21
CA LEU A 150 -7.35 16.44 0.87
C LEU A 150 -8.43 17.16 0.06
N ILE A 151 -9.50 17.58 0.74
CA ILE A 151 -10.52 18.48 0.18
C ILE A 151 -10.61 19.69 1.09
N VAL A 152 -10.72 20.88 0.48
CA VAL A 152 -11.05 22.12 1.18
C VAL A 152 -12.43 22.56 0.70
N THR A 153 -13.43 22.54 1.57
CA THR A 153 -14.77 23.00 1.26
C THR A 153 -15.61 23.17 2.52
N GLU A 154 -16.52 24.13 2.50
CA GLU A 154 -17.59 24.27 3.50
C GLU A 154 -18.94 23.72 2.99
N ASP A 155 -19.02 23.31 1.71
CA ASP A 155 -20.26 22.79 1.11
C ASP A 155 -20.54 21.36 1.60
N GLU A 156 -21.54 21.23 2.48
CA GLU A 156 -21.97 19.96 3.05
C GLU A 156 -22.41 18.92 2.00
N LYS A 157 -22.92 19.38 0.85
CA LYS A 157 -23.34 18.49 -0.24
C LYS A 157 -22.12 17.88 -0.92
N LEU A 158 -21.09 18.68 -1.22
CA LEU A 158 -19.83 18.19 -1.77
C LEU A 158 -19.12 17.24 -0.80
N ILE A 159 -19.16 17.54 0.50
CA ILE A 159 -18.62 16.65 1.54
C ILE A 159 -19.33 15.28 1.52
N ALA A 160 -20.66 15.28 1.49
CA ALA A 160 -21.44 14.05 1.47
C ALA A 160 -21.22 13.23 0.19
N GLU A 161 -20.96 13.89 -0.94
CA GLU A 161 -20.67 13.26 -2.22
C GLU A 161 -19.24 12.72 -2.29
N ALA A 162 -18.25 13.47 -1.76
CA ALA A 162 -16.87 13.03 -1.65
C ALA A 162 -16.73 11.75 -0.80
N ILE A 163 -17.46 11.70 0.32
CA ILE A 163 -17.50 10.52 1.21
C ILE A 163 -18.10 9.30 0.49
N LYS A 164 -19.01 9.50 -0.47
CA LYS A 164 -19.61 8.41 -1.26
C LYS A 164 -18.71 7.94 -2.39
N LEU A 165 -18.06 8.87 -3.10
CA LEU A 165 -17.20 8.57 -4.24
C LEU A 165 -15.86 7.96 -3.79
N TYR A 166 -15.33 8.40 -2.64
CA TYR A 166 -14.09 7.87 -2.12
C TYR A 166 -14.35 6.67 -1.20
N ASP A 167 -14.23 5.46 -1.77
CA ASP A 167 -14.47 4.15 -1.14
C ASP A 167 -13.88 3.98 0.27
N ASN A 168 -12.82 4.72 0.62
CA ASN A 168 -12.21 4.71 1.95
C ASN A 168 -12.23 6.10 2.59
N SER A 169 -13.41 6.57 2.98
CA SER A 169 -13.63 7.89 3.59
C SER A 169 -12.78 8.18 4.83
N ALA A 170 -12.23 7.16 5.50
CA ALA A 170 -11.27 7.33 6.59
C ALA A 170 -9.96 8.01 6.16
N ASN A 171 -9.64 7.95 4.87
CA ASN A 171 -8.46 8.59 4.29
C ASN A 171 -8.79 9.91 3.58
N LEU A 172 -10.03 10.40 3.71
CA LEU A 172 -10.43 11.73 3.27
C LEU A 172 -10.24 12.73 4.41
N LYS A 173 -9.35 13.71 4.23
CA LYS A 173 -9.21 14.86 5.13
C LYS A 173 -9.92 16.05 4.51
N ILE A 174 -10.96 16.51 5.20
CA ILE A 174 -11.75 17.65 4.79
C ILE A 174 -11.42 18.82 5.71
N PHE A 175 -10.95 19.90 5.12
CA PHE A 175 -10.73 21.17 5.80
C PHE A 175 -11.79 22.16 5.36
N LYS A 176 -12.20 23.04 6.27
CA LYS A 176 -13.11 24.14 5.90
C LYS A 176 -12.33 25.24 5.20
N ASN A 177 -11.14 25.54 5.70
CA ASN A 177 -10.26 26.56 5.18
C ASN A 177 -8.84 26.02 4.95
N GLU A 178 -8.17 26.63 4.00
CA GLU A 178 -6.77 26.40 3.67
C GLU A 178 -5.80 26.66 4.81
N ASP A 179 -6.10 27.64 5.66
CA ASP A 179 -5.27 28.00 6.82
C ASP A 179 -5.22 26.88 7.87
N ASP A 180 -6.17 25.95 7.83
CA ASP A 180 -6.21 24.80 8.72
C ASP A 180 -5.29 23.66 8.24
N ILE A 181 -4.72 23.75 7.04
CA ILE A 181 -3.90 22.71 6.42
C ILE A 181 -2.44 22.86 6.87
N SER A 182 -1.90 21.83 7.53
CA SER A 182 -0.48 21.81 7.83
C SER A 182 0.37 21.42 6.62
N LEU A 183 1.63 21.85 6.59
CA LEU A 183 2.62 21.35 5.61
C LEU A 183 2.68 19.82 5.56
N ASN A 184 2.55 19.17 6.72
CA ASN A 184 2.53 17.71 6.79
C ASN A 184 1.30 17.10 6.12
N ASP A 185 0.13 17.74 6.18
CA ASP A 185 -1.05 17.29 5.46
C ASP A 185 -0.82 17.34 3.95
N ILE A 186 -0.22 18.43 3.45
CA ILE A 186 0.14 18.58 2.02
C ILE A 186 1.15 17.51 1.59
N TYR A 187 2.22 17.31 2.36
CA TYR A 187 3.26 16.34 2.01
C TYR A 187 2.81 14.89 2.06
N THR A 188 1.77 14.59 2.84
CA THR A 188 1.29 13.21 3.02
C THR A 188 0.07 12.87 2.18
N ALA A 189 -0.56 13.87 1.56
CA ALA A 189 -1.70 13.70 0.66
C ALA A 189 -1.26 13.37 -0.78
N ASP A 190 -2.06 12.55 -1.47
CA ASP A 190 -1.96 12.40 -2.91
C ASP A 190 -2.72 13.56 -3.58
N LEU A 191 -1.98 14.63 -3.84
CA LEU A 191 -2.54 15.86 -4.39
C LEU A 191 -3.14 15.65 -5.79
N LYS A 192 -2.60 14.71 -6.57
CA LYS A 192 -3.17 14.37 -7.87
C LYS A 192 -4.54 13.73 -7.71
N LEU A 193 -4.66 12.74 -6.83
CA LEU A 193 -5.95 12.11 -6.53
C LEU A 193 -6.94 13.09 -5.90
N SER A 194 -6.43 14.03 -5.11
CA SER A 194 -7.23 15.13 -4.55
C SER A 194 -7.81 16.02 -5.65
N THR A 195 -7.01 16.42 -6.62
CA THR A 195 -7.48 17.16 -7.81
C THR A 195 -8.48 16.34 -8.63
N GLU A 196 -8.20 15.06 -8.90
CA GLU A 196 -9.09 14.18 -9.66
C GLU A 196 -10.48 14.07 -9.00
N LEU A 197 -10.53 13.85 -7.68
CA LEU A 197 -11.77 13.77 -6.92
C LEU A 197 -12.55 15.11 -6.94
N ILE A 198 -11.87 16.24 -6.79
CA ILE A 198 -12.50 17.57 -6.87
C ILE A 198 -13.06 17.84 -8.27
N THR A 199 -12.32 17.48 -9.33
CA THR A 199 -12.80 17.61 -10.71
C THR A 199 -14.04 16.76 -10.95
N GLU A 200 -14.08 15.53 -10.43
CA GLU A 200 -15.25 14.67 -10.56
C GLU A 200 -16.48 15.23 -9.81
N LEU A 201 -16.28 15.76 -8.61
CA LEU A 201 -17.33 16.36 -7.78
C LEU A 201 -17.93 17.64 -8.37
N THR A 202 -17.10 18.46 -9.02
CA THR A 202 -17.48 19.83 -9.42
C THR A 202 -17.68 20.00 -10.92
N GLY A 203 -17.16 19.06 -11.73
CA GLY A 203 -17.15 19.16 -13.19
C GLY A 203 -16.14 20.17 -13.76
N PHE A 204 -15.31 20.81 -12.93
CA PHE A 204 -14.29 21.77 -13.37
C PHE A 204 -13.00 21.05 -13.80
N SER A 205 -12.60 21.23 -15.07
CA SER A 205 -11.50 20.50 -15.72
C SER A 205 -10.27 21.34 -16.05
N ASP A 206 -9.92 22.36 -15.26
CA ASP A 206 -8.64 23.03 -15.43
C ASP A 206 -7.54 22.26 -14.68
N GLN A 207 -6.51 21.84 -15.42
CA GLN A 207 -5.36 21.12 -14.87
C GLN A 207 -4.65 21.97 -13.81
N LEU A 208 -4.91 21.71 -12.53
CA LEU A 208 -4.06 22.23 -11.45
C LEU A 208 -2.67 21.60 -11.60
N LYS A 209 -1.65 22.41 -11.94
CA LYS A 209 -0.28 21.89 -11.98
C LYS A 209 0.16 21.51 -10.55
N PRO A 210 1.14 20.60 -10.37
CA PRO A 210 1.66 20.26 -9.04
C PRO A 210 2.28 21.45 -8.27
N ASN A 211 2.86 22.42 -8.98
CA ASN A 211 3.36 23.68 -8.41
C ASN A 211 2.24 24.67 -8.10
N GLU A 212 1.03 24.25 -8.43
CA GLU A 212 -0.19 24.99 -8.43
C GLU A 212 -1.17 24.39 -7.36
N LEU A 213 -0.67 23.89 -6.24
CA LEU A 213 -1.50 23.63 -5.04
C LEU A 213 -1.29 24.65 -3.91
N LEU A 214 -0.30 25.55 -4.06
CA LEU A 214 0.00 26.61 -3.08
C LEU A 214 -0.77 27.93 -3.33
N TRP A 215 -1.43 28.07 -4.49
CA TRP A 215 -2.17 29.26 -4.97
C TRP A 215 -3.68 29.01 -5.04
N MET A 216 -4.15 27.78 -4.77
CA MET A 216 -5.54 27.58 -4.32
C MET A 216 -5.81 28.25 -2.96
N ILE A 217 -4.75 28.72 -2.28
CA ILE A 217 -4.77 29.49 -1.03
C ILE A 217 -4.95 31.02 -1.27
N LYS A 218 -5.56 31.46 -2.39
CA LYS A 218 -5.68 32.92 -2.59
C LYS A 218 -6.74 33.50 -3.53
N SER A 219 -7.71 32.75 -4.05
CA SER A 219 -8.74 33.41 -4.88
C SER A 219 -10.08 32.67 -4.95
N ILE A 220 -10.67 32.35 -3.79
CA ILE A 220 -12.13 32.21 -3.66
C ILE A 220 -12.68 33.33 -2.76
N THR A 221 -12.14 34.53 -2.93
CA THR A 221 -12.81 35.80 -2.65
C THR A 221 -12.28 36.83 -3.63
N ASP A 222 -12.90 36.85 -4.81
CA ASP A 222 -13.28 38.07 -5.57
C ASP A 222 -14.11 37.67 -6.80
#